data_AF-A0A7H9HYP5-F1
#
_entry.id   AF-A0A7H9HYP5-F1
#
_cell.length_a   1.000
_cell.length_b   1.000
_cell.length_c   1.000
_cell.angle_alpha   90.00
_cell.angle_beta   90.00
_cell.angle_gamma   90.00
#
_symmetry.space_group_name_H-M   'P 1'
#
loop_
_entity.id
_entity.type
_entity.pdbx_description
1 polymer ?
#
loop_
_entity_poly.entity_id
_entity_poly.type
_entity_poly.pdbx_seq_one_letter_code
_entity_poly.pdbx_strand_id
1 'polypeptide(L)'
;MTLEELSDLHESLVHELMANHSVLTGFEVYAVNKFTMSSLSGAGPQNLQMRASARYISWLGLEDVSGVERRSPTEPMHKKFMVSSEYRRFEDLEHAGRKAFGPDFAYRDESQRTITTDIDLGTLPSRVVQAPTGYGKTEMFRLPLIALASKKNCRYVSFVFVPYTVILADAMRRLKTRNLLRVDNVKNFIDSGYDGATDVYVGVFDDLAQTQFASRIAEWDYANSRRA
;
A
#
# COMPACT_ATOMS: atom_id res chain seq x y z
N MET A 1 -30.53 -0.57 -17.74
CA MET A 1 -29.19 -0.55 -18.36
C MET A 1 -29.33 0.06 -19.73
N THR A 2 -28.87 1.29 -19.90
CA THR A 2 -28.99 2.07 -21.15
C THR A 2 -27.89 1.66 -22.14
N LEU A 3 -28.04 2.03 -23.41
CA LEU A 3 -27.04 1.77 -24.45
C LEU A 3 -25.68 2.44 -24.15
N GLU A 4 -25.70 3.59 -23.47
CA GLU A 4 -24.49 4.28 -23.02
C GLU A 4 -23.79 3.52 -21.88
N GLU A 5 -24.54 2.98 -20.91
CA GLU A 5 -23.97 2.15 -19.83
C GLU A 5 -23.33 0.86 -20.37
N LEU A 6 -23.86 0.30 -21.46
CA LEU A 6 -23.28 -0.86 -22.15
C LEU A 6 -22.00 -0.52 -22.93
N SER A 7 -21.96 0.66 -23.53
CA SER A 7 -20.79 1.22 -24.22
C SER A 7 -19.63 1.45 -23.24
N ASP A 8 -19.91 2.12 -22.12
CA ASP A 8 -18.91 2.43 -21.10
C ASP A 8 -18.38 1.16 -20.41
N LEU A 9 -19.25 0.17 -20.17
CA LEU A 9 -18.84 -1.12 -19.64
C LEU A 9 -17.95 -1.88 -20.64
N HIS A 10 -18.28 -1.82 -21.93
CA HIS A 10 -17.48 -2.45 -22.98
C HIS A 10 -16.11 -1.79 -23.13
N GLU A 11 -16.04 -0.45 -23.15
CA GLU A 11 -14.76 0.27 -23.17
C GLU A 11 -13.94 -0.02 -21.91
N SER A 12 -14.54 -0.04 -20.72
CA SER A 12 -13.84 -0.38 -19.48
C SER A 12 -13.28 -1.80 -19.50
N LEU A 13 -14.04 -2.79 -20.01
CA LEU A 13 -13.58 -4.17 -20.13
C LEU A 13 -12.47 -4.32 -21.18
N VAL A 14 -12.56 -3.61 -22.31
CA VAL A 14 -11.51 -3.59 -23.33
C VAL A 14 -10.24 -2.92 -22.78
N HIS A 15 -10.37 -1.82 -22.03
CA HIS A 15 -9.24 -1.18 -21.38
C HIS A 15 -8.60 -2.06 -20.29
N GLU A 16 -9.38 -2.80 -19.50
CA GLU A 16 -8.86 -3.79 -18.55
C GLU A 16 -8.10 -4.93 -19.25
N LEU A 17 -8.65 -5.45 -20.35
CA LEU A 17 -8.05 -6.50 -21.16
C LEU A 17 -6.75 -6.02 -21.83
N MET A 18 -6.75 -4.81 -22.40
CA MET A 18 -5.57 -4.20 -23.04
C MET A 18 -4.50 -3.78 -22.03
N ALA A 19 -4.89 -3.44 -20.80
CA ALA A 19 -3.96 -3.16 -19.71
C ALA A 19 -3.45 -4.43 -19.00
N ASN A 20 -3.89 -5.62 -19.44
CA ASN A 20 -3.58 -6.90 -18.81
C ASN A 20 -3.95 -6.93 -17.31
N HIS A 21 -4.99 -6.19 -16.92
CA HIS A 21 -5.48 -6.02 -15.56
C HIS A 21 -6.94 -6.45 -15.48
N SER A 22 -7.22 -7.72 -15.81
CA SER A 22 -8.54 -8.30 -15.58
C SER A 22 -8.79 -8.54 -14.08
N VAL A 23 -10.04 -8.75 -13.67
CA VAL A 23 -10.37 -9.25 -12.31
C VAL A 23 -9.63 -10.56 -12.01
N LEU A 24 -9.42 -11.42 -13.02
CA LEU A 24 -8.58 -12.62 -12.90
C LEU A 24 -7.12 -12.27 -12.64
N THR A 25 -6.55 -11.25 -13.29
CA THR A 25 -5.22 -10.73 -12.95
C THR A 25 -5.19 -10.16 -11.54
N GLY A 26 -6.25 -9.44 -11.15
CA GLY A 26 -6.60 -9.07 -9.78
C GLY A 26 -6.39 -10.21 -8.80
N PHE A 27 -6.93 -11.37 -9.14
CA PHE A 27 -7.02 -12.53 -8.26
C PHE A 27 -5.81 -13.47 -8.33
N GLU A 28 -5.20 -13.62 -9.50
CA GLU A 28 -4.08 -14.54 -9.78
C GLU A 28 -2.73 -13.88 -9.56
N VAL A 29 -2.63 -12.56 -9.73
CA VAL A 29 -1.37 -11.80 -9.66
C VAL A 29 -1.31 -10.92 -8.41
N TYR A 30 -2.45 -10.38 -7.94
CA TYR A 30 -2.48 -9.39 -6.85
C TYR A 30 -3.19 -9.86 -5.56
N ALA A 31 -4.12 -10.82 -5.65
CA ALA A 31 -4.79 -11.38 -4.49
C ALA A 31 -4.09 -12.65 -4.01
N VAL A 32 -3.98 -12.79 -2.69
CA VAL A 32 -3.43 -13.99 -2.07
C VAL A 32 -4.54 -15.03 -1.96
N ASN A 33 -4.62 -15.97 -2.91
CA ASN A 33 -5.42 -17.18 -2.73
C ASN A 33 -4.52 -18.40 -2.56
N LYS A 34 -4.33 -18.85 -1.31
CA LYS A 34 -3.56 -20.06 -0.96
C LYS A 34 -3.98 -21.31 -1.74
N PHE A 35 -5.25 -21.42 -2.17
CA PHE A 35 -5.78 -22.62 -2.82
C PHE A 35 -5.48 -22.71 -4.33
N THR A 36 -5.27 -21.60 -5.03
CA THR A 36 -4.91 -21.60 -6.45
C THR A 36 -3.40 -21.54 -6.72
N MET A 37 -2.57 -21.24 -5.70
CA MET A 37 -1.11 -21.13 -5.87
C MET A 37 -0.38 -22.49 -5.92
N SER A 38 -1.04 -23.60 -5.61
CA SER A 38 -0.44 -24.94 -5.64
C SER A 38 -0.49 -25.61 -7.02
N SER A 39 -1.29 -25.11 -7.97
CA SER A 39 -1.54 -25.77 -9.26
C SER A 39 -0.84 -25.13 -10.48
N LEU A 40 -0.17 -23.99 -10.33
CA LEU A 40 0.48 -23.28 -11.43
C LEU A 40 2.00 -23.23 -11.22
N SER A 41 2.70 -24.26 -11.69
CA SER A 41 4.16 -24.27 -11.76
C SER A 41 4.65 -23.63 -13.06
N GLY A 42 5.05 -22.34 -13.00
CA GLY A 42 5.63 -21.62 -14.14
C GLY A 42 6.71 -20.61 -13.75
N ALA A 43 7.93 -20.82 -14.24
CA ALA A 43 9.11 -19.93 -14.33
C ALA A 43 9.15 -18.58 -13.53
N GLY A 44 10.24 -18.39 -12.78
CA GLY A 44 10.87 -17.10 -12.41
C GLY A 44 9.99 -16.04 -11.74
N PRO A 45 9.31 -15.15 -12.49
CA PRO A 45 8.42 -14.11 -11.96
C PRO A 45 7.32 -14.61 -10.99
N GLN A 46 6.76 -15.81 -11.18
CA GLN A 46 5.76 -16.35 -10.24
C GLN A 46 6.39 -16.68 -8.87
N ASN A 47 7.64 -17.14 -8.83
CA ASN A 47 8.37 -17.35 -7.58
C ASN A 47 8.64 -16.04 -6.83
N LEU A 48 8.80 -14.94 -7.57
CA LEU A 48 9.07 -13.64 -6.97
C LEU A 48 7.81 -13.02 -6.37
N GLN A 49 6.69 -13.11 -7.07
CA GLN A 49 5.38 -12.74 -6.54
C GLN A 49 5.01 -13.62 -5.34
N MET A 50 5.26 -14.92 -5.40
CA MET A 50 5.10 -15.84 -4.26
C MET A 50 5.92 -15.40 -3.05
N ARG A 51 7.18 -15.04 -3.25
CA ARG A 51 8.05 -14.55 -2.17
C ARG A 51 7.63 -13.19 -1.64
N ALA A 52 7.26 -12.25 -2.50
CA ALA A 52 6.74 -10.94 -2.09
C ALA A 52 5.47 -11.09 -1.25
N SER A 53 4.51 -11.88 -1.75
CA SER A 53 3.26 -12.18 -1.07
C SER A 53 3.50 -12.90 0.27
N ALA A 54 4.31 -13.97 0.30
CA ALA A 54 4.64 -14.67 1.53
C ALA A 54 5.30 -13.76 2.56
N ARG A 55 6.25 -12.90 2.14
CA ARG A 55 6.90 -11.93 3.03
C ARG A 55 5.91 -10.87 3.53
N TYR A 56 5.02 -10.38 2.68
CA TYR A 56 4.01 -9.41 3.04
C TYR A 56 2.99 -9.99 4.05
N ILE A 57 2.50 -11.20 3.82
CA ILE A 57 1.61 -11.94 4.73
C ILE A 57 2.30 -12.16 6.09
N SER A 58 3.55 -12.62 6.06
CA SER A 58 4.38 -12.83 7.24
C SER A 58 4.55 -11.55 8.04
N TRP A 59 4.90 -10.46 7.35
CA TRP A 59 5.08 -9.15 7.96
C TRP A 59 3.80 -8.62 8.61
N LEU A 60 2.65 -8.81 7.96
CA LEU A 60 1.35 -8.43 8.51
C LEU A 60 0.83 -9.40 9.60
N GLY A 61 1.52 -10.52 9.84
CA GLY A 61 1.08 -11.55 10.79
C GLY A 61 -0.19 -12.28 10.36
N LEU A 62 -0.45 -12.35 9.05
CA LEU A 62 -1.65 -12.97 8.45
C LEU A 62 -1.45 -14.45 8.10
N GLU A 63 -0.42 -15.09 8.63
CA GLU A 63 -0.14 -16.51 8.39
C GLU A 63 -1.16 -17.41 9.13
N ASP A 64 -1.94 -18.16 8.36
CA ASP A 64 -2.90 -19.21 8.76
C ASP A 64 -3.75 -18.98 10.02
N VAL A 65 -4.99 -18.55 9.79
CA VAL A 65 -6.14 -18.70 10.71
C VAL A 65 -6.71 -20.13 10.67
N SER A 66 -6.13 -21.04 9.87
CA SER A 66 -6.61 -22.42 9.70
C SER A 66 -6.16 -23.39 10.80
N GLY A 67 -5.26 -22.96 11.69
CA GLY A 67 -4.88 -23.67 12.90
C GLY A 67 -5.13 -22.78 14.12
N VAL A 68 -6.32 -22.90 14.73
CA VAL A 68 -6.54 -22.44 16.10
C VAL A 68 -5.79 -23.39 17.04
N GLU A 69 -4.47 -23.44 16.96
CA GLU A 69 -3.69 -23.71 18.16
C GLU A 69 -3.73 -22.41 18.96
N ARG A 70 -4.42 -22.48 20.10
CA ARG A 70 -4.48 -21.43 21.09
C ARG A 70 -3.07 -20.91 21.33
N ARG A 71 -2.72 -19.76 20.74
CA ARG A 71 -1.59 -18.96 21.21
C ARG A 71 -1.80 -18.77 22.70
N SER A 72 -0.83 -19.22 23.48
CA SER A 72 -0.79 -18.98 24.92
C SER A 72 -1.03 -17.48 25.18
N PRO A 73 -1.89 -17.11 26.14
CA PRO A 73 -2.33 -15.72 26.37
C PRO A 73 -1.21 -14.77 26.84
N THR A 74 0.03 -15.24 26.87
CA THR A 74 1.22 -14.55 27.36
C THR A 74 2.12 -13.97 26.27
N GLU A 75 1.90 -14.28 24.98
CA GLU A 75 2.60 -13.52 23.94
C GLU A 75 1.84 -12.22 23.69
N PRO A 76 2.41 -11.05 24.05
CA PRO A 76 1.77 -9.80 23.72
C PRO A 76 1.64 -9.76 22.20
N MET A 77 0.39 -9.74 21.72
CA MET A 77 0.08 -9.45 20.32
C MET A 77 0.81 -8.14 20.01
N HIS A 78 1.95 -8.24 19.33
CA HIS A 78 2.75 -7.08 19.04
C HIS A 78 1.83 -6.10 18.32
N LYS A 79 1.50 -4.98 18.97
CA LYS A 79 0.78 -3.84 18.39
C LYS A 79 1.70 -3.21 17.35
N LYS A 80 2.01 -3.95 16.28
CA LYS A 80 3.27 -3.75 15.57
C LYS A 80 3.27 -2.45 14.78
N PHE A 81 2.10 -1.96 14.34
CA PHE A 81 2.01 -0.69 13.61
C PHE A 81 0.65 -0.01 13.79
N MET A 82 0.31 0.39 15.02
CA MET A 82 -0.69 1.46 15.18
C MET A 82 0.04 2.78 15.27
N VAL A 83 -0.08 3.63 14.24
CA VAL A 83 0.23 5.05 14.44
C VAL A 83 -0.69 5.55 15.54
N SER A 84 -0.12 6.10 16.61
CA SER A 84 -0.92 6.53 17.77
C SER A 84 -2.05 7.45 17.29
N SER A 85 -3.25 7.27 17.85
CA SER A 85 -4.41 8.11 17.55
C SER A 85 -4.14 9.59 17.85
N GLU A 86 -3.09 9.91 18.61
CA GLU A 86 -2.62 11.28 18.83
C GLU A 86 -2.14 11.98 17.54
N TYR A 87 -1.74 11.25 16.51
CA TYR A 87 -1.23 11.81 15.26
C TYR A 87 -2.27 11.86 14.13
N ARG A 88 -3.44 11.24 14.29
CA ARG A 88 -4.41 11.08 13.20
C ARG A 88 -5.80 11.57 13.60
N ARG A 89 -6.29 12.58 12.88
CA ARG A 89 -7.63 13.16 13.05
C ARG A 89 -8.31 13.29 11.68
N PHE A 90 -9.64 13.29 11.69
CA PHE A 90 -10.44 13.46 10.47
C PHE A 90 -10.07 14.73 9.70
N GLU A 91 -9.74 15.82 10.39
CA GLU A 91 -9.38 17.09 9.77
C GLU A 91 -8.04 17.02 9.01
N ASP A 92 -7.17 16.05 9.34
CA ASP A 92 -5.87 15.92 8.69
C ASP A 92 -6.02 15.51 7.23
N LEU A 93 -6.99 14.64 6.92
CA LEU A 93 -7.29 14.22 5.55
C LEU A 93 -7.89 15.36 4.73
N GLU A 94 -8.79 16.14 5.30
CA GLU A 94 -9.31 17.33 4.62
C GLU A 94 -8.20 18.36 4.37
N HIS A 95 -7.32 18.57 5.34
CA HIS A 95 -6.19 19.49 5.19
C HIS A 95 -5.20 19.00 4.12
N ALA A 96 -4.92 17.70 4.08
CA ALA A 96 -4.13 17.07 3.03
C ALA A 96 -4.78 17.24 1.65
N GLY A 97 -6.10 17.04 1.57
CA GLY A 97 -6.88 17.24 0.36
C GLY A 97 -6.86 18.68 -0.12
N ARG A 98 -7.05 19.65 0.79
CA ARG A 98 -6.97 21.08 0.47
C ARG A 98 -5.59 21.49 -0.03
N LYS A 99 -4.52 20.94 0.54
CA LYS A 99 -3.15 21.14 0.01
C LYS A 99 -2.96 20.53 -1.38
N ALA A 100 -3.47 19.32 -1.59
CA ALA A 100 -3.28 18.56 -2.82
C ALA A 100 -4.11 19.08 -3.99
N PHE A 101 -5.31 19.60 -3.74
CA PHE A 101 -6.28 19.94 -4.79
C PHE A 101 -6.72 21.41 -4.78
N GLY A 102 -6.68 22.08 -3.64
CA GLY A 102 -7.15 23.47 -3.47
C GLY A 102 -8.27 23.58 -2.43
N PRO A 103 -8.77 24.79 -2.16
CA PRO A 103 -9.74 25.04 -1.09
C PRO A 103 -11.06 24.27 -1.26
N ASP A 104 -11.49 24.05 -2.50
CA ASP A 104 -12.74 23.36 -2.86
C ASP A 104 -12.58 21.84 -2.95
N PHE A 105 -11.59 21.28 -2.27
CA PHE A 105 -11.37 19.84 -2.24
C PHE A 105 -12.61 19.12 -1.68
N ALA A 106 -13.10 18.16 -2.46
CA ALA A 106 -14.07 17.18 -2.04
C ALA A 106 -13.64 15.80 -2.54
N TYR A 107 -14.03 14.76 -1.80
CA TYR A 107 -13.94 13.39 -2.31
C TYR A 107 -14.86 13.22 -3.51
N ARG A 108 -14.52 12.29 -4.40
CA ARG A 108 -15.34 11.93 -5.55
C ARG A 108 -16.74 11.48 -5.11
N ASP A 109 -16.79 10.62 -4.10
CA ASP A 109 -18.00 10.06 -3.52
C ASP A 109 -17.75 9.58 -2.08
N GLU A 110 -18.80 9.10 -1.42
CA GLU A 110 -18.74 8.62 -0.04
C GLU A 110 -17.89 7.33 0.08
N SER A 111 -17.79 6.52 -0.96
CA SER A 111 -16.97 5.30 -0.94
C SER A 111 -15.47 5.63 -0.92
N GLN A 112 -15.03 6.59 -1.74
CA GLN A 112 -13.65 7.08 -1.70
C GLN A 112 -13.34 7.70 -0.33
N ARG A 113 -14.27 8.50 0.22
CA ARG A 113 -14.11 9.09 1.56
C ARG A 113 -13.97 8.02 2.63
N THR A 114 -14.87 7.05 2.65
CA THR A 114 -14.90 5.97 3.65
C THR A 114 -13.61 5.16 3.63
N ILE A 115 -13.15 4.73 2.44
CA ILE A 115 -11.92 3.94 2.30
C ILE A 115 -10.70 4.76 2.70
N THR A 116 -10.60 6.02 2.26
CA THR A 116 -9.46 6.89 2.61
C THR A 116 -9.39 7.11 4.13
N THR A 117 -10.55 7.35 4.75
CA THR A 117 -10.68 7.49 6.20
C THR A 117 -10.30 6.20 6.92
N ASP A 118 -10.71 5.05 6.42
CA ASP A 118 -10.41 3.76 7.05
C ASP A 118 -8.94 3.34 6.86
N ILE A 119 -8.28 3.78 5.77
CA ILE A 119 -6.83 3.65 5.61
C ILE A 119 -6.09 4.49 6.65
N ASP A 120 -6.55 5.72 6.91
CA ASP A 120 -5.88 6.61 7.85
C ASP A 120 -6.23 6.29 9.31
N LEU A 121 -7.50 6.17 9.67
CA LEU A 121 -7.98 6.06 11.05
C LEU A 121 -8.38 4.64 11.46
N GLY A 122 -8.51 3.73 10.50
CA GLY A 122 -8.96 2.38 10.76
C GLY A 122 -7.97 1.55 11.56
N THR A 123 -8.49 0.53 12.24
CA THR A 123 -7.71 -0.32 13.15
C THR A 123 -7.26 -1.64 12.52
N LEU A 124 -7.82 -2.06 11.39
CA LEU A 124 -7.41 -3.31 10.77
C LEU A 124 -6.02 -3.17 10.12
N PRO A 125 -5.21 -4.23 10.08
CA PRO A 125 -3.84 -4.18 9.57
C PRO A 125 -3.74 -4.08 8.03
N SER A 126 -4.81 -4.43 7.31
CA SER A 126 -4.82 -4.44 5.84
C SER A 126 -6.18 -3.98 5.30
N ARG A 127 -6.18 -3.39 4.10
CA ARG A 127 -7.40 -3.07 3.33
C ARG A 127 -7.22 -3.52 1.89
N VAL A 128 -8.29 -4.04 1.30
CA VAL A 128 -8.35 -4.39 -0.12
C VAL A 128 -9.23 -3.35 -0.80
N VAL A 129 -8.71 -2.75 -1.86
CA VAL A 129 -9.43 -1.73 -2.64
C VAL A 129 -9.55 -2.20 -4.08
N GLN A 130 -10.79 -2.41 -4.52
CA GLN A 130 -11.11 -2.70 -5.92
C GLN A 130 -11.93 -1.55 -6.48
N ALA A 131 -11.41 -0.91 -7.52
CA ALA A 131 -12.09 0.20 -8.19
C ALA A 131 -11.55 0.37 -9.62
N PRO A 132 -12.33 0.92 -10.55
CA PRO A 132 -11.91 1.11 -11.94
C PRO A 132 -10.70 2.05 -12.06
N THR A 133 -10.00 1.97 -13.18
CA THR A 133 -8.97 2.96 -13.55
C THR A 133 -9.59 4.36 -13.58
N GLY A 134 -8.83 5.37 -13.13
CA GLY A 134 -9.33 6.75 -13.04
C GLY A 134 -10.25 7.06 -11.84
N TYR A 135 -10.62 6.07 -11.02
CA TYR A 135 -11.46 6.30 -9.84
C TYR A 135 -10.80 7.16 -8.72
N GLY A 136 -9.48 7.36 -8.79
CA GLY A 136 -8.73 8.09 -7.77
C GLY A 136 -8.14 7.20 -6.67
N LYS A 137 -7.85 5.93 -6.98
CA LYS A 137 -7.18 4.98 -6.07
C LYS A 137 -5.87 5.50 -5.50
N THR A 138 -5.08 6.25 -6.29
CA THR A 138 -3.84 6.86 -5.84
C THR A 138 -4.05 7.83 -4.68
N GLU A 139 -5.15 8.59 -4.71
CA GLU A 139 -5.44 9.59 -3.68
C GLU A 139 -5.93 8.96 -2.38
N MET A 140 -6.53 7.76 -2.43
CA MET A 140 -6.96 7.04 -1.24
C MET A 140 -5.82 6.69 -0.29
N PHE A 141 -4.60 6.50 -0.81
CA PHE A 141 -3.42 6.31 0.03
C PHE A 141 -2.49 7.54 0.04
N ARG A 142 -2.47 8.37 -1.00
CA ARG A 142 -1.65 9.60 -1.02
C ARG A 142 -2.12 10.65 -0.02
N LEU A 143 -3.43 10.81 0.21
CA LEU A 143 -3.94 11.76 1.20
C LEU A 143 -3.51 11.40 2.64
N PRO A 144 -3.67 10.14 3.09
CA PRO A 144 -3.10 9.69 4.36
C PRO A 144 -1.59 9.96 4.46
N LEU A 145 -0.81 9.69 3.41
CA LEU A 145 0.63 9.94 3.41
C LEU A 145 0.97 11.43 3.60
N ILE A 146 0.24 12.33 2.95
CA ILE A 146 0.42 13.79 3.11
C ILE A 146 0.04 14.24 4.53
N ALA A 147 -1.04 13.67 5.09
CA ALA A 147 -1.47 13.93 6.45
C ALA A 147 -0.39 13.52 7.46
N LEU A 148 0.17 12.31 7.30
CA LEU A 148 1.28 11.78 8.10
C LEU A 148 2.55 12.63 7.99
N ALA A 149 2.99 12.96 6.77
CA ALA A 149 4.18 13.78 6.53
C ALA A 149 4.07 15.21 7.10
N SER A 150 2.84 15.72 7.26
CA SER A 150 2.60 17.05 7.82
C SER A 150 2.81 17.13 9.35
N LYS A 151 3.04 16.00 10.04
CA LYS A 151 3.10 15.91 11.50
C LYS A 151 4.55 16.06 12.00
N LYS A 152 4.82 17.15 12.72
CA LYS A 152 6.19 17.57 13.13
C LYS A 152 6.96 16.59 14.04
N ASN A 153 6.32 15.57 14.62
CA ASN A 153 6.95 14.58 15.52
C ASN A 153 6.68 13.12 15.10
N CYS A 154 6.19 12.91 13.89
CA CYS A 154 5.77 11.60 13.40
C CYS A 154 6.97 10.93 12.70
N ARG A 155 7.60 9.92 13.33
CA ARG A 155 8.71 9.17 12.74
C ARG A 155 8.21 7.95 11.98
N TYR A 156 7.45 8.18 10.91
CA TYR A 156 6.99 7.12 10.03
C TYR A 156 7.65 7.24 8.66
N VAL A 157 7.98 6.08 8.11
CA VAL A 157 8.41 5.92 6.73
C VAL A 157 7.40 5.00 6.06
N SER A 158 6.93 5.40 4.89
CA SER A 158 5.96 4.62 4.12
C SER A 158 6.61 3.99 2.89
N PHE A 159 6.07 2.85 2.46
CA PHE A 159 6.55 2.15 1.27
C PHE A 159 5.38 1.95 0.31
N VAL A 160 5.58 2.29 -0.96
CA VAL A 160 4.63 2.05 -2.04
C VAL A 160 5.28 1.14 -3.06
N PHE A 161 4.68 -0.02 -3.29
CA PHE A 161 5.19 -0.97 -4.27
C PHE A 161 4.27 -1.02 -5.49
N VAL A 162 4.88 -0.97 -6.67
CA VAL A 162 4.20 -1.13 -7.95
C VAL A 162 4.64 -2.44 -8.61
N PRO A 163 3.81 -3.05 -9.47
CA PRO A 163 4.14 -4.35 -10.05
C PRO A 163 5.36 -4.34 -10.98
N TYR A 164 5.60 -3.24 -11.71
CA TYR A 164 6.60 -3.23 -12.78
C TYR A 164 7.46 -1.98 -12.79
N THR A 165 8.73 -2.13 -13.18
CA THR A 165 9.70 -1.03 -13.31
C THR A 165 9.23 0.04 -14.29
N VAL A 166 8.48 -0.36 -15.33
CA VAL A 166 7.97 0.56 -16.37
C VAL A 166 7.05 1.64 -15.80
N ILE A 167 6.28 1.33 -14.75
CA ILE A 167 5.36 2.29 -14.11
C ILE A 167 5.93 2.95 -12.85
N LEU A 168 7.15 2.57 -12.44
CA LEU A 168 7.80 3.09 -11.23
C LEU A 168 8.01 4.61 -11.32
N ALA A 169 8.54 5.09 -12.44
CA ALA A 169 8.80 6.51 -12.64
C ALA A 169 7.52 7.34 -12.60
N ASP A 170 6.42 6.85 -13.19
CA ASP A 170 5.13 7.53 -13.16
C ASP A 170 4.52 7.53 -11.74
N ALA A 171 4.60 6.41 -11.02
CA ALA A 171 4.14 6.33 -9.64
C ALA A 171 4.89 7.31 -8.72
N MET A 172 6.23 7.36 -8.83
CA MET A 172 7.05 8.33 -8.10
C MET A 172 6.67 9.77 -8.44
N ARG A 173 6.51 10.08 -9.73
CA ARG A 173 6.11 11.41 -10.21
C ARG A 173 4.76 11.83 -9.64
N ARG A 174 3.76 10.93 -9.65
CA ARG A 174 2.43 11.18 -9.08
C ARG A 174 2.52 11.50 -7.59
N LEU A 175 3.30 10.74 -6.82
CA LEU A 175 3.47 10.99 -5.39
C LEU A 175 4.22 12.30 -5.10
N LYS A 176 5.21 12.67 -5.93
CA LYS A 176 5.94 13.94 -5.85
C LYS A 176 5.12 15.16 -6.26
N THR A 177 3.90 14.98 -6.78
CA THR A 177 3.06 16.09 -7.25
C THR A 177 2.89 17.15 -6.17
N ARG A 178 3.13 18.42 -6.54
CA ARG A 178 3.12 19.61 -5.66
C ARG A 178 4.15 19.60 -4.51
N ASN A 179 5.15 18.71 -4.55
CA ASN A 179 6.20 18.58 -3.53
C ASN A 179 5.66 18.42 -2.10
N LEU A 180 4.50 17.77 -1.96
CA LEU A 180 3.85 17.52 -0.66
C LEU A 180 4.44 16.30 0.07
N LEU A 181 5.17 15.46 -0.66
CA LEU A 181 5.87 14.28 -0.15
C LEU A 181 7.31 14.28 -0.67
N ARG A 182 8.25 13.97 0.21
CA ARG A 182 9.63 13.62 -0.12
C ARG A 182 9.66 12.15 -0.49
N VAL A 183 9.81 11.90 -1.79
CA VAL A 183 9.69 10.56 -2.35
C VAL A 183 11.05 10.11 -2.88
N ASP A 184 11.47 8.91 -2.53
CA ASP A 184 12.71 8.31 -3.02
C ASP A 184 12.54 6.85 -3.47
N ASN A 185 13.55 6.27 -4.10
CA ASN A 185 13.53 4.89 -4.58
C ASN A 185 13.84 3.92 -3.44
N VAL A 186 13.08 2.83 -3.31
CA VAL A 186 13.34 1.75 -2.33
C VAL A 186 14.78 1.23 -2.39
N LYS A 187 15.43 1.24 -3.56
CA LYS A 187 16.84 0.85 -3.69
C LYS A 187 17.76 1.68 -2.79
N ASN A 188 17.51 2.99 -2.66
CA ASN A 188 18.31 3.83 -1.77
C ASN A 188 18.15 3.44 -0.30
N PHE A 189 16.92 3.07 0.10
CA PHE A 189 16.66 2.51 1.42
C PHE A 189 17.35 1.16 1.64
N ILE A 190 17.34 0.28 0.64
CA ILE A 190 18.03 -1.01 0.70
C ILE A 190 19.54 -0.80 0.91
N ASP A 191 20.14 0.06 0.10
CA ASP A 191 21.59 0.28 0.09
C ASP A 191 22.06 1.02 1.34
N SER A 192 21.40 2.13 1.69
CA SER A 192 21.89 3.08 2.71
C SER A 192 21.06 3.12 3.99
N GLY A 193 19.89 2.48 4.03
CA GLY A 193 18.94 2.59 5.13
C GLY A 193 18.11 3.89 5.06
N TYR A 194 17.37 4.18 6.13
CA TYR A 194 16.55 5.39 6.21
C TYR A 194 17.41 6.65 6.36
N ASP A 195 17.21 7.60 5.47
CA ASP A 195 17.92 8.88 5.40
C ASP A 195 17.51 9.93 6.45
N GLY A 196 16.46 9.66 7.25
CA GLY A 196 15.96 10.62 8.24
C GLY A 196 14.94 11.62 7.70
N ALA A 197 14.73 11.69 6.38
CA ALA A 197 14.02 12.77 5.73
C ALA A 197 12.94 12.34 4.74
N THR A 198 13.05 11.16 4.14
CA THR A 198 12.13 10.67 3.11
C THR A 198 10.78 10.24 3.71
N ASP A 199 9.68 10.74 3.17
CA ASP A 199 8.33 10.40 3.63
C ASP A 199 7.89 9.04 3.06
N VAL A 200 8.21 8.79 1.78
CA VAL A 200 7.75 7.62 1.03
C VAL A 200 8.85 7.05 0.14
N TYR A 201 9.18 5.77 0.30
CA TYR A 201 9.99 5.04 -0.66
C TYR A 201 9.10 4.30 -1.65
N VAL A 202 9.41 4.38 -2.94
CA VAL A 202 8.67 3.70 -4.02
C VAL A 202 9.57 2.68 -4.68
N GLY A 203 9.10 1.44 -4.80
CA GLY A 203 9.84 0.34 -5.38
C GLY A 203 8.94 -0.57 -6.22
N VAL A 204 9.55 -1.59 -6.79
CA VAL A 204 8.80 -2.67 -7.45
C VAL A 204 8.63 -3.87 -6.52
N PHE A 205 7.73 -4.80 -6.86
CA PHE A 205 7.58 -6.03 -6.08
C PHE A 205 8.88 -6.84 -5.95
N ASP A 206 9.78 -6.74 -6.93
CA ASP A 206 11.11 -7.34 -6.87
C ASP A 206 11.93 -6.77 -5.70
N ASP A 207 11.83 -5.46 -5.44
CA ASP A 207 12.52 -4.80 -4.33
C ASP A 207 11.94 -5.27 -2.98
N LEU A 208 10.62 -5.44 -2.88
CA LEU A 208 9.95 -5.98 -1.69
C LEU A 208 10.39 -7.43 -1.39
N ALA A 209 10.61 -8.24 -2.42
CA ALA A 209 10.97 -9.66 -2.28
C ALA A 209 12.46 -9.89 -1.94
N GLN A 210 13.29 -8.84 -1.99
CA GLN A 210 14.71 -8.91 -1.64
C GLN A 210 14.90 -9.15 -0.15
N THR A 211 15.88 -10.01 0.17
CA THR A 211 16.27 -10.29 1.56
C THR A 211 16.82 -9.05 2.25
N GLN A 212 17.50 -8.19 1.50
CA GLN A 212 18.07 -6.93 1.98
C GLN A 212 16.97 -5.99 2.48
N PHE A 213 15.87 -5.87 1.74
CA PHE A 213 14.72 -5.08 2.18
C PHE A 213 14.17 -5.59 3.52
N ALA A 214 13.96 -6.91 3.63
CA ALA A 214 13.50 -7.53 4.88
C ALA A 214 14.47 -7.30 6.05
N SER A 215 15.79 -7.41 5.81
CA SER A 215 16.81 -7.12 6.81
C SER A 215 16.75 -5.67 7.29
N ARG A 216 16.60 -4.70 6.38
CA ARG A 216 16.48 -3.28 6.73
C ARG A 216 15.24 -2.98 7.56
N ILE A 217 14.10 -3.59 7.24
CA ILE A 217 12.88 -3.43 8.04
C ILE A 217 13.06 -4.03 9.45
N ALA A 218 13.73 -5.18 9.58
CA ALA A 218 14.02 -5.78 10.88
C ALA A 218 14.99 -4.92 11.73
N GLU A 219 16.02 -4.34 11.11
CA GLU A 219 16.93 -3.37 11.74
C GLU A 219 16.17 -2.14 12.26
N TRP A 220 15.22 -1.63 11.46
CA TRP A 220 14.38 -0.49 11.83
C TRP A 220 13.49 -0.78 13.04
N ASP A 221 12.83 -1.95 13.06
CA ASP A 221 11.98 -2.38 14.19
C ASP A 221 12.80 -2.51 15.48
N TYR A 222 13.98 -3.13 15.38
CA TYR A 222 14.91 -3.27 16.50
C TYR A 222 15.40 -1.91 17.04
N ALA A 223 15.77 -0.98 16.16
CA ALA A 223 16.24 0.34 16.57
C ALA A 223 15.15 1.17 17.28
N ASN A 224 13.89 1.02 16.86
CA ASN A 224 12.77 1.76 17.45
C ASN A 224 12.25 1.13 18.75
N SER A 225 12.28 -0.20 18.87
CA SER A 225 11.93 -0.89 20.14
C SER A 225 12.86 -0.53 21.31
N ARG A 226 14.11 -0.15 21.04
CA ARG A 226 15.07 0.31 22.07
C ARG A 226 14.92 1.78 22.47
N ARG A 227 14.09 2.54 21.74
CA ARG A 227 13.85 3.98 21.99
C ARG A 227 12.54 4.24 22.74
N ALA A 228 11.69 3.22 22.87
CA ALA A 228 10.48 3.24 23.71
C ALA A 228 10.83 2.83 25.14
#